data_AF-A0A6M1UDV9-F1
#
_entry.id   AF-A0A6M1UDV9-F1
#
_cell.length_a   1.000
_cell.length_b   1.000
_cell.length_c   1.000
_cell.angle_alpha   90.00
_cell.angle_beta   90.00
_cell.angle_gamma   90.00
#
_symmetry.space_group_name_H-M   'P 1'
#
loop_
_entity.id
_entity.type
_entity.pdbx_description
1 polymer ?
#
loop_
_entity_poly.entity_id
_entity_poly.type
_entity_poly.pdbx_seq_one_letter_code
_entity_poly.pdbx_strand_id
1 'polypeptide(L)'
;MGQLLATIMNVMVLLMVPLGVLQAHVVLQMKSELLEISMAATKYVTNHGGKNDAEVVNQLRQFIHQELAEKSYRLDENDIRIEVARTKAADPILWSHEDEFRLRLSIPYPQLTALFPDWPQLLDVERTGTINVMDYDL
;
A
#
# COMPACT_ATOMS: atom_id res chain seq x y z
N MET A 1 -29.40 9.56 -40.66
CA MET A 1 -28.86 10.40 -39.56
C MET A 1 -28.73 9.64 -38.24
N GLY A 2 -29.77 8.95 -37.73
CA GLY A 2 -29.70 8.22 -36.46
C GLY A 2 -28.64 7.10 -36.38
N GLN A 3 -28.45 6.33 -37.46
CA GLN A 3 -27.39 5.31 -37.52
C GLN A 3 -25.97 5.90 -37.45
N LEU A 4 -25.75 7.08 -38.03
CA LEU A 4 -24.44 7.73 -38.06
C LEU A 4 -24.03 8.23 -36.66
N LEU A 5 -24.99 8.83 -35.94
CA LEU A 5 -24.85 9.20 -34.53
C LEU A 5 -24.58 7.99 -33.63
N ALA A 6 -25.34 6.90 -33.80
CA ALA A 6 -25.13 5.67 -33.04
C ALA A 6 -23.73 5.07 -33.29
N THR A 7 -23.26 5.11 -34.53
CA THR A 7 -21.93 4.58 -34.90
C THR A 7 -20.80 5.39 -34.27
N ILE A 8 -20.89 6.72 -34.30
CA ILE A 8 -19.90 7.61 -33.68
C ILE A 8 -19.86 7.40 -32.16
N MET A 9 -21.03 7.30 -31.52
CA MET A 9 -21.13 7.00 -30.09
C MET A 9 -20.50 5.66 -29.73
N ASN A 10 -20.74 4.63 -30.54
CA ASN A 10 -20.17 3.31 -30.28
C ASN A 10 -18.64 3.31 -30.40
N VAL A 11 -18.10 4.02 -31.39
CA VAL A 11 -16.64 4.19 -31.56
C VAL A 11 -16.04 4.96 -30.38
N MET A 12 -16.67 6.03 -29.91
CA MET A 12 -16.20 6.77 -28.73
C MET A 12 -16.20 5.92 -27.46
N VAL A 13 -17.23 5.10 -27.24
CA VAL A 13 -17.30 4.18 -26.09
C VAL A 13 -16.22 3.09 -26.20
N LEU A 14 -16.00 2.55 -27.41
CA LEU A 14 -14.95 1.57 -27.67
C LEU A 14 -13.54 2.14 -27.44
N LEU A 15 -13.36 3.45 -27.61
CA LEU A 15 -12.12 4.15 -27.30
C LEU A 15 -11.98 4.46 -25.80
N MET A 16 -13.05 4.69 -25.05
CA MET A 16 -12.97 4.95 -23.60
C MET A 16 -12.43 3.77 -22.79
N VAL A 17 -12.64 2.54 -23.24
CA VAL A 17 -12.13 1.31 -22.60
C VAL A 17 -10.59 1.24 -22.64
N PRO A 18 -9.92 1.31 -23.80
CA PRO A 18 -8.46 1.34 -23.89
C PRO A 18 -7.84 2.66 -23.40
N LEU A 19 -8.60 3.77 -23.36
CA LEU A 19 -8.15 5.04 -22.78
C LEU A 19 -8.11 5.05 -21.24
N GLY A 20 -8.53 3.96 -20.58
CA GLY A 20 -8.22 3.73 -19.16
C GLY A 20 -9.11 4.45 -18.16
N VAL A 21 -10.25 5.02 -18.56
CA VAL A 21 -11.17 5.71 -17.63
C VAL A 21 -11.76 4.75 -16.60
N LEU A 22 -12.18 3.55 -17.03
CA LEU A 22 -12.66 2.48 -16.12
C LEU A 22 -11.54 1.94 -15.22
N GLN A 23 -10.29 2.12 -15.63
CA GLN A 23 -9.11 1.55 -15.00
C GLN A 23 -8.50 2.50 -13.95
N ALA A 24 -8.70 3.81 -14.11
CA ALA A 24 -8.33 4.81 -13.11
C ALA A 24 -9.00 4.55 -11.75
N HIS A 25 -10.24 4.05 -11.75
CA HIS A 25 -10.94 3.68 -10.51
C HIS A 25 -10.23 2.53 -9.77
N VAL A 26 -9.70 1.54 -10.49
CA VAL A 26 -8.96 0.42 -9.90
C VAL A 26 -7.69 0.91 -9.23
N VAL A 27 -6.93 1.79 -9.89
CA VAL A 27 -5.71 2.37 -9.31
C VAL A 27 -6.02 3.23 -8.09
N LEU A 28 -7.07 4.06 -8.16
CA LEU A 28 -7.50 4.87 -7.03
C LEU A 28 -7.93 4.00 -5.85
N GLN A 29 -8.66 2.92 -6.12
CA GLN A 29 -9.07 1.95 -5.10
C GLN A 29 -7.85 1.27 -4.47
N MET A 30 -6.94 0.70 -5.26
CA MET A 30 -5.72 0.05 -4.76
C MET A 30 -4.86 1.01 -3.93
N LYS A 31 -4.74 2.28 -4.37
CA LYS A 31 -4.02 3.32 -3.61
C LYS A 31 -4.71 3.64 -2.28
N SER A 32 -6.04 3.69 -2.27
CA SER A 32 -6.81 3.91 -1.04
C SER A 32 -6.63 2.76 -0.05
N GLU A 33 -6.74 1.52 -0.53
CA GLU A 33 -6.53 0.32 0.29
C GLU A 33 -5.10 0.30 0.86
N LEU A 34 -4.09 0.63 0.04
CA LEU A 34 -2.69 0.75 0.49
C LEU A 34 -2.50 1.87 1.55
N LEU A 35 -3.23 2.98 1.43
CA LEU A 35 -3.22 4.07 2.41
C LEU A 35 -3.86 3.67 3.75
N GLU A 36 -4.88 2.83 3.73
CA GLU A 36 -5.51 2.28 4.94
C GLU A 36 -4.61 1.26 5.62
N ILE A 37 -4.07 0.30 4.86
CA ILE A 37 -3.15 -0.73 5.38
C ILE A 37 -1.90 -0.06 5.96
N SER A 38 -1.32 0.92 5.28
CA SER A 38 -0.18 1.67 5.82
C SER A 38 -0.52 2.41 7.11
N MET A 39 -1.79 2.79 7.34
CA MET A 39 -2.20 3.47 8.57
C MET A 39 -2.24 2.48 9.72
N ALA A 40 -2.91 1.36 9.48
CA ALA A 40 -3.03 0.27 10.42
C ALA A 40 -1.64 -0.29 10.79
N ALA A 41 -0.79 -0.51 9.80
CA ALA A 41 0.58 -0.99 9.97
C ALA A 41 1.45 0.01 10.74
N THR A 42 1.38 1.31 10.43
CA THR A 42 2.12 2.35 11.19
C THR A 42 1.68 2.34 12.66
N LYS A 43 0.36 2.31 12.90
CA LYS A 43 -0.18 2.27 14.27
C LYS A 43 0.24 1.00 15.02
N TYR A 44 0.28 -0.14 14.33
CA TYR A 44 0.74 -1.40 14.89
C TYR A 44 2.19 -1.29 15.39
N VAL A 45 3.11 -0.79 14.56
CA VAL A 45 4.52 -0.58 14.93
C VAL A 45 4.66 0.42 16.06
N THR A 46 3.93 1.54 16.01
CA THR A 46 3.93 2.55 17.08
C THR A 46 3.55 1.95 18.43
N ASN A 47 2.61 1.00 18.47
CA ASN A 47 2.07 0.43 19.71
C ASN A 47 2.79 -0.82 20.21
N HIS A 48 3.51 -1.56 19.35
CA HIS A 48 4.15 -2.82 19.74
C HIS A 48 5.67 -2.73 19.79
N GLY A 49 6.28 -1.84 19.00
CA GLY A 49 7.75 -1.81 18.87
C GLY A 49 8.30 -3.17 18.44
N GLY A 50 9.43 -3.56 19.01
CA GLY A 50 10.08 -4.85 18.74
C GLY A 50 11.51 -4.92 19.29
N LYS A 51 12.13 -6.10 19.31
CA LYS A 51 13.50 -6.25 19.82
C LYS A 51 14.55 -6.07 18.73
N ASN A 52 14.19 -6.25 17.46
CA ASN A 52 15.06 -6.05 16.31
C ASN A 52 14.23 -5.83 15.04
N ASP A 53 14.87 -5.32 13.99
CA ASP A 53 14.22 -5.00 12.70
C ASP A 53 13.55 -6.21 12.05
N ALA A 54 14.18 -7.39 12.14
CA ALA A 54 13.65 -8.61 11.52
C ALA A 54 12.36 -9.10 12.18
N GLU A 55 12.26 -8.98 13.50
CA GLU A 55 11.06 -9.27 14.26
C GLU A 55 9.93 -8.30 13.88
N VAL A 56 10.20 -7.00 13.84
CA VAL A 56 9.22 -5.97 13.43
C VAL A 56 8.70 -6.24 12.03
N VAL A 57 9.58 -6.56 11.07
CA VAL A 57 9.18 -6.89 9.69
C VAL A 57 8.28 -8.13 9.65
N ASN A 58 8.63 -9.18 10.39
CA ASN A 58 7.84 -10.42 10.41
C ASN A 58 6.47 -10.21 11.06
N GLN A 59 6.41 -9.49 12.18
CA GLN A 59 5.15 -9.13 12.84
C GLN A 59 4.28 -8.26 11.93
N LEU A 60 4.88 -7.30 11.22
CA LEU A 60 4.16 -6.45 10.27
C LEU A 60 3.56 -7.26 9.12
N ARG A 61 4.32 -8.23 8.58
CA ARG A 61 3.83 -9.12 7.52
C ARG A 61 2.63 -9.94 8.00
N GLN A 62 2.73 -10.54 9.19
CA GLN A 62 1.61 -11.29 9.77
C GLN A 62 0.39 -10.41 10.02
N PHE A 63 0.59 -9.19 10.53
CA PHE A 63 -0.49 -8.23 10.74
C PHE A 63 -1.17 -7.84 9.42
N ILE A 64 -0.40 -7.54 8.38
CA ILE A 64 -0.92 -7.20 7.05
C ILE A 64 -1.70 -8.38 6.44
N HIS A 65 -1.18 -9.61 6.57
CA HIS A 65 -1.89 -10.81 6.12
C HIS A 65 -3.26 -10.94 6.78
N GLN A 66 -3.32 -10.76 8.10
CA GLN A 66 -4.57 -10.84 8.85
C GLN A 66 -5.55 -9.71 8.46
N GLU A 67 -5.07 -8.47 8.35
CA GLU A 67 -5.88 -7.32 7.94
C GLU A 67 -6.46 -7.48 6.53
N LEU A 68 -5.66 -8.00 5.58
CA LEU A 68 -6.14 -8.32 4.23
C LEU A 68 -7.25 -9.37 4.24
N ALA A 69 -7.10 -10.42 5.05
CA ALA A 69 -8.08 -11.48 5.19
C ALA A 69 -9.38 -11.00 5.84
N GLU A 70 -9.30 -10.14 6.87
CA GLU A 70 -10.46 -9.63 7.58
C GLU A 70 -11.26 -8.60 6.77
N LYS A 71 -10.58 -7.71 6.04
CA LYS A 71 -11.23 -6.62 5.30
C LYS A 71 -11.58 -6.92 3.84
N SER A 72 -11.27 -8.13 3.36
CA SER A 72 -11.58 -8.56 1.98
C SER A 72 -11.12 -7.56 0.92
N TYR A 73 -9.91 -7.01 1.10
CA TYR A 73 -9.30 -6.09 0.14
C TYR A 73 -9.02 -6.77 -1.21
N ARG A 74 -8.89 -5.97 -2.28
CA ARG A 74 -8.54 -6.50 -3.62
C ARG A 74 -7.03 -6.69 -3.80
N LEU A 75 -6.24 -6.10 -2.92
CA LEU A 75 -4.78 -6.24 -2.90
C LEU A 75 -4.38 -7.68 -2.56
N ASP A 76 -3.47 -8.25 -3.35
CA ASP A 76 -2.79 -9.50 -3.01
C ASP A 76 -1.63 -9.21 -2.07
N GLU A 77 -1.48 -10.01 -1.01
CA GLU A 77 -0.38 -9.89 -0.06
C GLU A 77 0.98 -10.03 -0.76
N ASN A 78 1.09 -10.93 -1.74
CA ASN A 78 2.34 -11.23 -2.45
C ASN A 78 2.83 -10.04 -3.29
N ASP A 79 1.93 -9.13 -3.64
CA ASP A 79 2.23 -7.94 -4.41
C ASP A 79 2.70 -6.77 -3.51
N ILE A 80 2.48 -6.85 -2.20
CA ILE A 80 2.86 -5.81 -1.24
C ILE A 80 4.31 -6.00 -0.78
N ARG A 81 5.17 -5.08 -1.21
CA ARG A 81 6.54 -4.95 -0.69
C ARG A 81 6.51 -4.06 0.55
N ILE A 82 7.04 -4.58 1.64
CA ILE A 82 7.13 -3.92 2.94
C ILE A 82 8.59 -3.55 3.20
N GLU A 83 8.85 -2.27 3.42
CA GLU A 83 10.13 -1.77 3.89
C GLU A 83 9.88 -0.97 5.18
N VAL A 84 10.53 -1.37 6.28
CA VAL A 84 10.50 -0.61 7.52
C VAL A 84 11.94 -0.35 7.95
N ALA A 85 12.25 0.90 8.27
CA ALA A 85 13.58 1.32 8.65
C ALA A 85 13.49 2.32 9.78
N ARG A 86 14.36 2.16 10.78
CA ARG A 86 14.48 3.16 11.85
C ARG A 86 15.23 4.37 11.33
N THR A 87 14.66 5.56 11.49
CA THR A 87 15.27 6.83 11.08
C THR A 87 15.99 7.52 12.22
N LYS A 88 15.51 7.33 13.46
CA LYS A 88 16.14 7.85 14.67
C LYS A 88 16.01 6.82 15.78
N ALA A 89 17.12 6.51 16.42
CA ALA A 89 17.19 5.57 17.54
C ALA A 89 17.49 6.33 18.83
N ALA A 90 16.56 6.28 19.78
CA ALA A 90 16.79 6.62 21.18
C ALA A 90 17.52 5.46 21.90
N ASP A 91 17.16 4.21 21.60
CA ASP A 91 17.85 3.01 22.08
C ASP A 91 18.55 2.24 20.92
N PRO A 92 19.86 1.97 21.00
CA PRO A 92 20.59 1.27 19.92
C PRO A 92 20.24 -0.22 19.75
N ILE A 93 19.52 -0.82 20.69
CA ILE A 93 19.27 -2.27 20.74
C ILE A 93 17.78 -2.58 20.55
N LEU A 94 16.88 -1.81 21.16
CA LEU A 94 15.43 -2.08 21.15
C LEU A 94 14.68 -1.06 20.32
N TRP A 95 13.54 -1.43 19.72
CA TRP A 95 12.57 -0.49 19.16
C TRP A 95 11.72 0.04 20.31
N SER A 96 12.19 1.11 20.95
CA SER A 96 11.68 1.63 22.23
C SER A 96 10.98 2.98 22.08
N HIS A 97 10.43 3.50 23.18
CA HIS A 97 9.85 4.84 23.26
C HIS A 97 10.76 5.89 22.62
N GLU A 98 10.17 6.82 21.87
CA GLU A 98 10.83 7.92 21.13
C GLU A 98 11.63 7.53 19.86
N ASP A 99 11.72 6.24 19.51
CA ASP A 99 12.29 5.85 18.22
C ASP A 99 11.41 6.33 17.07
N GLU A 100 12.04 6.90 16.03
CA GLU A 100 11.35 7.27 14.79
C GLU A 100 11.62 6.21 13.73
N PHE A 101 10.59 5.85 12.99
CA PHE A 101 10.68 4.89 11.89
C PHE A 101 9.98 5.40 10.63
N ARG A 102 10.45 4.88 9.50
CA ARG A 102 9.84 5.02 8.20
C ARG A 102 9.29 3.67 7.77
N LEU A 103 8.00 3.65 7.44
CA LEU A 103 7.33 2.52 6.80
C LEU A 103 7.04 2.90 5.35
N ARG A 104 7.49 2.07 4.41
CA ARG A 104 7.15 2.18 3.00
C ARG A 104 6.46 0.89 2.56
N LEU A 105 5.26 1.03 2.04
CA LEU A 105 4.53 -0.03 1.36
C LEU A 105 4.52 0.27 -0.13
N SER A 106 4.81 -0.73 -0.97
CA SER A 106 4.72 -0.56 -2.42
C SER A 106 4.10 -1.76 -3.12
N ILE A 107 3.37 -1.48 -4.19
CA ILE A 107 2.71 -2.49 -5.04
C ILE A 107 3.01 -2.20 -6.52
N PRO A 108 3.05 -3.23 -7.39
CA PRO A 108 3.13 -3.03 -8.82
C PRO A 108 1.92 -2.23 -9.31
N TYR A 109 2.15 -1.25 -10.19
CA TYR A 109 1.06 -0.57 -10.87
C TYR A 109 0.34 -1.57 -11.79
N PRO A 110 -0.99 -1.72 -11.71
CA PRO A 110 -1.71 -2.67 -12.52
C PRO A 110 -1.56 -2.32 -14.02
N GLN A 111 -1.38 -3.33 -14.88
CA GLN A 111 -1.34 -3.11 -16.32
C GLN A 111 -2.71 -2.65 -16.82
N LEU A 112 -2.87 -1.34 -16.93
CA LEU A 112 -4.11 -0.74 -17.40
C LEU A 112 -4.23 -0.89 -18.92
N THR A 113 -3.16 -0.62 -19.67
CA THR A 113 -3.22 -0.63 -21.12
C THR A 113 -2.17 -1.55 -21.71
N ALA A 114 -2.54 -2.30 -22.76
CA ALA A 114 -1.59 -3.01 -23.59
C ALA A 114 -0.76 -2.07 -24.50
N LEU A 115 -1.11 -0.78 -24.54
CA LEU A 115 -0.42 0.23 -25.35
C LEU A 115 0.92 0.66 -24.71
N PHE A 116 1.07 0.48 -23.40
CA PHE A 116 2.27 0.83 -22.65
C PHE A 116 2.67 -0.32 -21.69
N PRO A 117 3.21 -1.43 -22.22
CA PRO A 117 3.53 -2.62 -21.43
C PRO A 117 4.71 -2.42 -20.46
N ASP A 118 5.62 -1.49 -20.77
CA ASP A 118 6.85 -1.24 -20.01
C ASP A 118 6.77 0.02 -19.13
N TRP A 119 5.66 0.22 -18.43
CA TRP A 119 5.57 1.29 -17.42
C TRP A 119 5.78 0.70 -16.02
N PRO A 120 7.02 0.48 -15.56
CA PRO A 120 7.32 -0.10 -14.25
C PRO A 120 7.15 0.95 -13.15
N GLN A 121 5.97 1.58 -13.06
CA GLN A 121 5.64 2.37 -11.88
C GLN A 121 5.28 1.43 -10.74
N LEU A 122 5.81 1.74 -9.57
CA LEU A 122 5.31 1.21 -8.32
C LEU A 122 4.38 2.26 -7.73
N LEU A 123 3.26 1.83 -7.18
CA LEU A 123 2.48 2.67 -6.28
C LEU A 123 3.11 2.53 -4.91
N ASP A 124 3.70 3.60 -4.41
CA ASP A 124 4.31 3.64 -3.09
C ASP A 124 3.57 4.58 -2.14
N VAL A 125 3.53 4.16 -0.88
CA VAL A 125 3.03 4.94 0.23
C VAL A 125 4.09 4.90 1.33
N GLU A 126 4.59 6.08 1.67
CA GLU A 126 5.54 6.27 2.75
C GLU A 126 4.85 6.94 3.94
N ARG A 127 5.12 6.43 5.14
CA ARG A 127 4.73 7.06 6.41
C ARG A 127 5.87 7.03 7.40
N THR A 128 5.93 8.08 8.20
CA THR A 128 6.82 8.17 9.35
C THR A 128 6.01 8.08 10.62
N GLY A 129 6.49 7.32 11.59
CA GLY A 129 5.88 7.17 12.90
C GLY A 129 6.92 7.25 14.01
N THR A 130 6.43 7.46 15.23
CA THR A 130 7.23 7.37 16.45
C THR A 130 6.70 6.20 17.27
N ILE A 131 7.59 5.47 17.92
CA ILE A 131 7.22 4.36 18.79
C ILE A 131 6.78 4.92 20.14
N ASN A 132 5.63 4.45 20.61
CA ASN A 132 5.00 4.88 21.84
C ASN A 132 4.66 3.69 22.74
N VAL A 133 5.52 2.69 22.76
CA VAL A 133 5.47 1.61 23.75
C VAL A 133 5.97 2.19 25.07
N MET A 134 5.15 2.11 26.11
CA MET A 134 5.57 2.46 27.47
C MET A 134 6.30 1.25 28.08
N ASP A 135 7.38 1.48 28.83
CA ASP A 135 8.23 0.44 29.44
C ASP A 135 7.48 -0.60 30.32
N TYR A 136 6.20 -0.35 30.64
CA TYR A 136 5.36 -1.23 31.45
C TYR A 136 4.59 -2.29 30.63
N ASP A 137 4.61 -2.24 29.29
CA ASP A 137 3.90 -3.18 28.40
C ASP A 137 4.81 -4.30 27.82
N LEU A 138 6.07 -4.41 28.29
CA LEU A 138 7.05 -5.45 27.93
C LEU A 138 6.98 -6.71 28.80
#